data_AF-A0A2D4FDB4-F1
#
_entry.id   AF-A0A2D4FDB4-F1
#
_cell.length_a   1.000
_cell.length_b   1.000
_cell.length_c   1.000
_cell.angle_alpha   90.00
_cell.angle_beta   90.00
_cell.angle_gamma   90.00
#
_symmetry.space_group_name_H-M   'P 1'
#
loop_
_entity.id
_entity.type
_entity.pdbx_description
1 polymer ?
#
loop_
_entity_poly.entity_id
_entity_poly.type
_entity_poly.pdbx_seq_one_letter_code
_entity_poly.pdbx_strand_id
1 'polypeptide(L)'
;KDIKNSKCPEGTKPMLIFAGDAFDIDEEHRRLKSLLIDFFRGPVVPSIRLAGLEHVLHFTAVDEKIYMRSYKVLLKKSGCKIPRIELEDMGPSLDLVIRRTHLASDDLYKLSLKQPKALKPKKKKNVSHDVFGTKYGRIHMQKQDLDKLQTRKMKGLKKRPSEKKTEDGEDPKKLKLE
;
A
#
# COMPACT_ATOMS: atom_id res chain seq x y z
N LYS A 1 8.75 -38.03 15.15
CA LYS A 1 9.90 -38.41 14.31
C LYS A 1 10.87 -37.24 14.36
N ASP A 2 12.06 -37.43 14.91
CA ASP A 2 13.07 -36.35 14.98
C ASP A 2 13.59 -36.05 13.58
N ILE A 3 13.50 -34.78 13.20
CA ILE A 3 13.94 -34.29 11.89
C ILE A 3 15.46 -34.05 11.98
N LYS A 4 16.25 -34.81 11.21
CA LYS A 4 17.71 -34.69 11.16
C LYS A 4 18.15 -33.64 10.14
N ASN A 5 17.72 -32.38 10.29
CA ASN A 5 18.04 -31.31 9.35
C ASN A 5 18.83 -30.16 9.98
N SER A 6 19.48 -29.38 9.13
CA SER A 6 20.28 -28.22 9.53
C SER A 6 19.38 -27.14 10.14
N LYS A 7 19.68 -26.71 11.37
CA LYS A 7 18.87 -25.73 12.10
C LYS A 7 19.10 -24.30 11.56
N CYS A 8 18.18 -23.39 11.88
CA CYS A 8 18.33 -21.96 11.66
C CYS A 8 19.02 -21.30 12.87
N PRO A 9 19.75 -20.18 12.69
CA PRO A 9 20.30 -19.38 13.77
C PRO A 9 19.21 -18.83 14.68
N GLU A 10 19.50 -18.74 15.97
CA GLU A 10 18.61 -18.18 16.97
C GLU A 10 18.37 -16.69 16.72
N GLY A 11 17.14 -16.22 16.96
CA GLY A 11 16.76 -14.82 16.77
C GLY A 11 16.55 -14.39 15.31
N THR A 12 16.62 -15.32 14.36
CA THR A 12 16.24 -15.06 12.96
C THR A 12 14.76 -14.71 12.88
N LYS A 13 14.44 -13.64 12.15
CA LYS A 13 13.06 -13.20 11.96
C LYS A 13 12.34 -14.17 11.01
N PRO A 14 11.27 -14.86 11.44
CA PRO A 14 10.58 -15.80 10.58
C PRO A 14 9.72 -15.08 9.55
N MET A 15 9.60 -15.68 8.37
CA MET A 15 8.58 -15.34 7.39
C MET A 15 7.30 -16.08 7.76
N LEU A 16 6.16 -15.38 7.78
CA LEU A 16 4.87 -15.97 8.12
C LEU A 16 4.03 -16.13 6.86
N ILE A 17 3.54 -17.34 6.63
CA ILE A 17 2.61 -17.66 5.54
C ILE A 17 1.32 -18.17 6.17
N PHE A 18 0.19 -17.56 5.80
CA PHE A 18 -1.14 -18.03 6.18
C PHE A 18 -1.84 -18.48 4.91
N ALA A 19 -2.18 -19.76 4.84
CA ALA A 19 -2.89 -20.38 3.73
C ALA A 19 -4.26 -20.89 4.19
N GLY A 20 -5.29 -20.64 3.38
CA GLY A 20 -6.67 -21.01 3.66
C GLY A 20 -7.57 -19.80 3.88
N ASP A 21 -8.75 -19.82 3.26
CA ASP A 21 -9.69 -18.70 3.22
C ASP A 21 -10.35 -18.43 4.58
N ALA A 22 -10.37 -19.44 5.46
CA ALA A 22 -10.90 -19.33 6.82
C ALA A 22 -10.27 -18.17 7.60
N PHE A 23 -8.98 -17.87 7.37
CA PHE A 23 -8.26 -16.79 8.04
C PHE A 23 -8.76 -15.37 7.71
N ASP A 24 -9.48 -15.20 6.61
CA ASP A 24 -10.00 -13.92 6.17
C ASP A 24 -11.53 -13.83 6.27
N ILE A 25 -12.23 -14.97 6.18
CA ILE A 25 -13.69 -15.06 6.27
C ILE A 25 -14.18 -15.13 7.73
N ASP A 26 -13.64 -16.07 8.51
CA ASP A 26 -14.13 -16.34 9.85
C ASP A 26 -13.49 -15.39 10.87
N GLU A 27 -14.30 -14.87 11.79
CA GLU A 27 -13.83 -13.92 12.78
C GLU A 27 -12.85 -14.58 13.76
N GLU A 28 -13.14 -15.79 14.24
CA GLU A 28 -12.28 -16.47 15.20
C GLU A 28 -10.89 -16.73 14.61
N HIS A 29 -10.83 -17.24 13.39
CA HIS A 29 -9.59 -17.46 12.65
C HIS A 29 -8.85 -16.16 12.36
N ARG A 30 -9.56 -15.07 12.07
CA ARG A 30 -8.95 -13.74 11.87
C ARG A 30 -8.31 -13.21 13.16
N ARG A 31 -8.96 -13.41 14.32
CA ARG A 31 -8.39 -13.05 15.63
C ARG A 31 -7.16 -13.89 15.93
N LEU A 32 -7.22 -15.18 15.65
CA LEU A 32 -6.11 -16.09 15.82
C LEU A 32 -4.93 -15.74 14.90
N LYS A 33 -5.17 -15.41 13.63
CA LYS A 33 -4.16 -14.89 12.70
C LYS A 33 -3.44 -13.68 13.29
N SER A 34 -4.20 -12.72 13.84
CA SER A 34 -3.63 -11.55 14.51
C SER A 34 -2.75 -11.92 15.70
N LEU A 35 -3.16 -12.89 16.51
CA LEU A 35 -2.40 -13.38 17.66
C LEU A 35 -1.09 -14.06 17.23
N LEU A 36 -1.16 -14.94 16.22
CA LEU A 36 0.01 -15.65 15.69
C LEU A 36 1.03 -14.69 15.08
N ILE A 37 0.55 -13.66 14.35
CA ILE A 37 1.43 -12.62 13.82
C ILE A 37 2.15 -11.89 14.95
N ASP A 38 1.44 -11.50 16.01
CA ASP A 38 2.06 -10.74 17.11
C ASP A 38 3.07 -11.58 17.90
N PHE A 39 2.78 -12.87 18.10
CA PHE A 39 3.66 -13.80 18.79
C PHE A 39 4.96 -14.10 18.01
N PHE A 40 4.85 -14.37 16.70
CA PHE A 40 5.99 -14.84 15.91
C PHE A 40 6.75 -13.74 15.13
N ARG A 41 6.21 -12.52 14.97
CA ARG A 41 6.87 -11.49 14.13
C ARG A 41 8.19 -10.94 14.71
N GLY A 42 8.37 -11.00 16.03
CA GLY A 42 9.51 -10.38 16.72
C GLY A 42 9.62 -8.85 16.51
N PRO A 43 10.84 -8.28 16.45
CA PRO A 43 11.03 -6.83 16.33
C PRO A 43 10.63 -6.29 14.95
N VAL A 44 10.08 -5.07 14.94
CA VAL A 44 9.79 -4.33 13.71
C VAL A 44 11.08 -3.67 13.22
N VAL A 45 11.58 -4.13 12.09
CA VAL A 45 12.81 -3.65 11.45
C VAL A 45 12.49 -3.05 10.09
N PRO A 46 13.13 -1.92 9.70
CA PRO A 46 12.85 -1.25 8.43
C PRO A 46 13.44 -2.00 7.21
N SER A 47 14.52 -2.76 7.41
CA SER A 47 15.19 -3.51 6.35
C SER A 47 15.69 -4.86 6.88
N ILE A 48 15.73 -5.85 5.98
CA ILE A 48 16.15 -7.23 6.29
C ILE A 48 17.20 -7.64 5.25
N ARG A 49 18.24 -8.36 5.70
CA ARG A 49 19.26 -8.93 4.81
C ARG A 49 18.71 -10.20 4.13
N LEU A 50 19.04 -10.41 2.86
CA LEU A 50 18.60 -11.61 2.13
C LEU A 50 19.06 -12.92 2.79
N ALA A 51 20.28 -12.95 3.33
CA ALA A 51 20.80 -14.08 4.10
C ALA A 51 20.07 -14.29 5.45
N GLY A 52 19.23 -13.36 5.88
CA GLY A 52 18.38 -13.52 7.08
C GLY A 52 17.02 -14.16 6.78
N LEU A 53 16.70 -14.45 5.51
CA LEU A 53 15.46 -15.07 5.10
C LEU A 53 15.59 -16.60 5.08
N GLU A 54 15.88 -17.18 6.23
CA GLU A 54 16.19 -18.62 6.35
C GLU A 54 15.02 -19.45 6.89
N HIS A 55 14.07 -18.83 7.59
CA HIS A 55 13.02 -19.54 8.33
C HIS A 55 11.61 -19.10 7.89
N VAL A 56 10.75 -20.06 7.58
CA VAL A 56 9.33 -19.86 7.24
C VAL A 56 8.45 -20.64 8.22
N LEU A 57 7.50 -19.95 8.83
CA LEU A 57 6.38 -20.56 9.53
C LEU A 57 5.15 -20.53 8.62
N HIS A 58 4.65 -21.70 8.30
CA HIS A 58 3.48 -21.89 7.48
C HIS A 58 2.31 -22.35 8.34
N PHE A 59 1.24 -21.57 8.32
CA PHE A 59 -0.03 -21.87 8.96
C PHE A 59 -1.05 -22.17 7.87
N THR A 60 -1.59 -23.38 7.88
CA THR A 60 -2.62 -23.81 6.92
C THR A 60 -3.90 -24.13 7.67
N ALA A 61 -5.01 -23.48 7.32
CA ALA A 61 -6.33 -23.78 7.87
C ALA A 61 -7.11 -24.67 6.89
N VAL A 62 -7.40 -25.91 7.29
CA VAL A 62 -8.17 -26.90 6.52
C VAL A 62 -9.03 -27.72 7.49
N ASP A 63 -10.30 -27.95 7.17
CA ASP A 63 -11.22 -28.81 7.92
C ASP A 63 -11.23 -28.53 9.44
N GLU A 64 -11.38 -27.26 9.83
CA GLU A 64 -11.37 -26.76 11.23
C GLU A 64 -10.06 -27.01 12.02
N LYS A 65 -9.02 -27.50 11.34
CA LYS A 65 -7.69 -27.73 11.89
C LYS A 65 -6.72 -26.69 11.35
N ILE A 66 -5.79 -26.31 12.20
CA ILE A 66 -4.71 -25.40 11.85
C ILE A 66 -3.40 -26.15 11.94
N TYR A 67 -2.79 -26.34 10.79
CA TYR A 67 -1.50 -26.97 10.66
C TYR A 67 -0.42 -25.91 10.73
N MET A 68 0.42 -25.98 11.76
CA MET A 68 1.65 -25.21 11.82
C MET A 68 2.80 -26.10 11.38
N ARG A 69 3.54 -25.62 10.38
CA ARG A 69 4.75 -26.24 9.85
C ARG A 69 5.86 -25.22 9.80
N SER A 70 7.08 -25.69 10.02
CA SER A 70 8.28 -24.85 10.11
C SER A 70 9.30 -25.35 9.11
N TYR A 71 9.65 -24.48 8.17
CA TYR A 71 10.53 -24.82 7.05
C TYR A 71 11.77 -23.94 7.06
N LYS A 72 12.89 -24.55 6.70
CA LYS A 72 14.11 -23.86 6.32
C LYS A 72 14.08 -23.56 4.83
N VAL A 73 14.49 -22.36 4.46
CA VAL A 73 14.53 -21.88 3.07
C VAL A 73 15.91 -22.15 2.47
N LEU A 74 15.92 -22.84 1.33
CA LEU A 74 17.11 -23.10 0.54
C LEU A 74 17.01 -22.32 -0.78
N LEU A 75 17.93 -21.39 -0.98
CA LEU A 75 18.02 -20.58 -2.19
C LEU A 75 18.93 -21.28 -3.20
N LYS A 76 18.35 -21.86 -4.26
CA LYS A 76 19.08 -22.51 -5.35
C LYS A 76 19.25 -21.56 -6.54
N LYS A 77 20.29 -21.79 -7.34
CA LYS A 77 20.54 -21.05 -8.58
C LYS A 77 19.43 -21.33 -9.60
N SER A 78 18.84 -20.28 -10.15
CA SER A 78 17.72 -20.32 -11.11
C SER A 78 18.09 -19.79 -12.50
N GLY A 79 19.24 -19.13 -12.66
CA GLY A 79 19.65 -18.46 -13.90
C GLY A 79 19.05 -17.06 -14.11
N CYS A 80 18.12 -16.64 -13.25
CA CYS A 80 17.54 -15.29 -13.22
C CYS A 80 17.98 -14.51 -11.96
N LYS A 81 17.60 -13.23 -11.86
CA LYS A 81 17.86 -12.41 -10.65
C LYS A 81 17.18 -12.95 -9.39
N ILE A 82 16.08 -13.69 -9.54
CA ILE A 82 15.30 -14.27 -8.43
C ILE A 82 15.72 -15.73 -8.23
N PRO A 83 16.21 -16.14 -7.05
CA PRO A 83 16.62 -17.52 -6.79
C PRO A 83 15.44 -18.48 -6.79
N ARG A 84 15.69 -19.76 -7.08
CA ARG A 84 14.69 -20.82 -6.94
C ARG A 84 14.62 -21.22 -5.47
N ILE A 85 13.44 -21.15 -4.88
CA ILE A 85 13.21 -21.45 -3.47
C ILE A 85 12.84 -22.92 -3.33
N GLU A 86 13.55 -23.62 -2.46
CA GLU A 86 13.21 -24.97 -2.00
C GLU A 86 13.03 -24.94 -0.48
N LEU A 87 12.11 -25.75 0.04
CA LEU A 87 11.80 -25.79 1.46
C LEU A 87 12.23 -27.14 2.04
N GLU A 88 12.94 -27.08 3.16
CA GLU A 88 13.35 -28.25 3.93
C GLU A 88 12.62 -28.22 5.27
N ASP A 89 11.96 -29.32 5.65
CA ASP A 89 11.26 -29.38 6.94
C ASP A 89 12.27 -29.25 8.08
N MET A 90 12.02 -28.34 9.02
CA MET A 90 12.87 -28.09 10.18
C MET A 90 12.15 -28.47 11.48
N GLY A 91 10.82 -28.45 11.48
CA GLY A 91 9.99 -28.58 12.69
C GLY A 91 10.02 -27.32 13.58
N PRO A 92 9.15 -27.22 14.59
CA PRO A 92 8.13 -28.20 15.00
C PRO A 92 6.91 -28.25 14.05
N SER A 93 6.31 -29.43 13.97
CA SER A 93 5.08 -29.67 13.23
C SER A 93 3.94 -29.87 14.23
N LEU A 94 3.00 -28.92 14.25
CA LEU A 94 1.89 -28.91 15.20
C LEU A 94 0.56 -28.93 14.45
N ASP A 95 -0.38 -29.71 14.97
CA ASP A 95 -1.74 -29.80 14.48
C ASP A 95 -2.64 -29.24 15.59
N LEU A 96 -3.18 -28.05 15.35
CA LEU A 96 -3.95 -27.29 16.32
C LEU A 96 -5.44 -27.39 15.99
N VAL A 97 -6.26 -27.44 17.04
CA VAL A 97 -7.72 -27.41 16.95
C VAL A 97 -8.22 -26.31 17.88
N ILE A 98 -9.00 -25.39 17.35
CA ILE A 98 -9.66 -24.37 18.16
C ILE A 98 -10.77 -25.06 18.97
N ARG A 99 -10.80 -24.84 20.29
CA ARG A 99 -11.81 -25.43 21.18
C ARG A 99 -12.68 -24.37 21.83
N ARG A 100 -12.15 -23.67 22.83
CA ARG A 100 -12.89 -22.62 23.55
C ARG A 100 -12.33 -21.27 23.14
N THR A 101 -13.22 -20.33 22.83
CA THR A 101 -12.88 -18.95 22.47
C THR A 101 -13.51 -18.00 23.48
N HIS A 102 -12.76 -16.98 23.87
CA HIS A 102 -13.26 -15.87 24.68
C HIS A 102 -12.76 -14.58 24.05
N LEU A 103 -13.56 -14.04 23.13
CA LEU A 103 -13.21 -12.84 22.38
C LEU A 103 -13.48 -11.59 23.21
N ALA A 104 -12.64 -10.56 23.03
CA ALA A 104 -12.88 -9.26 23.61
C ALA A 104 -14.10 -8.58 22.96
N SER A 105 -14.76 -7.69 23.69
CA SER A 105 -15.80 -6.84 23.11
C SER A 105 -15.25 -5.94 22.00
N ASP A 106 -16.10 -5.60 21.04
CA ASP A 106 -15.72 -4.79 19.88
C ASP A 106 -15.16 -3.42 20.26
N ASP A 107 -15.68 -2.81 21.31
CA ASP A 107 -15.22 -1.50 21.76
C ASP A 107 -13.82 -1.57 22.35
N LEU A 108 -13.54 -2.60 23.16
CA LEU A 108 -12.20 -2.82 23.72
C LEU A 108 -11.18 -3.12 22.61
N TYR A 109 -11.58 -3.89 21.60
CA TYR A 109 -10.72 -4.16 20.46
C TYR A 109 -10.43 -2.92 19.60
N LYS A 110 -11.43 -2.06 19.35
CA LYS A 110 -11.21 -0.80 18.64
C LYS A 110 -10.28 0.13 19.40
N LEU A 111 -10.39 0.15 20.73
CA LEU A 111 -9.51 0.94 21.60
C LEU A 111 -8.06 0.45 21.54
N SER A 112 -7.83 -0.87 21.55
CA SER A 112 -6.47 -1.43 21.52
C SER A 112 -5.77 -1.22 20.18
N LEU A 113 -6.52 -1.16 19.07
CA LEU A 113 -5.98 -0.87 17.72
C LEU A 113 -5.66 0.62 17.48
N LYS A 114 -5.92 1.50 18.45
CA LYS A 114 -5.75 2.94 18.28
C LYS A 114 -4.28 3.33 18.25
N GLN A 115 -3.79 3.76 17.08
CA GLN A 115 -2.44 4.29 16.93
C GLN A 115 -2.32 5.73 17.50
N PRO A 116 -1.20 6.07 18.17
CA PRO A 116 -0.94 7.43 18.62
C PRO A 116 -0.94 8.43 17.46
N LYS A 117 -1.57 9.59 17.67
CA LYS A 117 -1.66 10.66 16.65
C LYS A 117 -0.28 11.17 16.21
N ALA A 118 0.73 11.09 17.08
CA ALA A 118 2.11 11.47 16.77
C ALA A 118 2.78 10.55 15.73
N LEU A 119 2.51 9.23 15.79
CA LEU A 119 3.04 8.27 14.83
C LEU A 119 2.35 8.35 13.45
N LYS A 120 1.12 8.88 13.40
CA LYS A 120 0.34 8.98 12.16
C LYS A 120 0.33 10.42 11.64
N PRO A 121 1.31 10.82 10.80
CA PRO A 121 1.36 12.17 10.26
C PRO A 121 0.11 12.45 9.42
N LYS A 122 -0.66 13.46 9.82
CA LYS A 122 -1.81 13.92 9.03
C LYS A 122 -1.30 14.66 7.79
N LYS A 123 -1.58 14.10 6.60
CA LYS A 123 -1.32 14.80 5.34
C LYS A 123 -2.21 16.05 5.30
N LYS A 124 -1.57 17.22 5.15
CA LYS A 124 -2.28 18.49 4.90
C LYS A 124 -2.45 18.66 3.40
N LYS A 125 -3.69 18.86 2.94
CA LYS A 125 -4.01 19.04 1.52
C LYS A 125 -3.23 20.23 0.96
N ASN A 126 -2.76 20.10 -0.30
CA ASN A 126 -2.01 21.13 -1.03
C ASN A 126 -0.66 21.53 -0.42
N VAL A 127 -0.12 20.77 0.53
CA VAL A 127 1.21 20.99 1.11
C VAL A 127 2.06 19.75 0.85
N SER A 128 3.21 19.93 0.20
CA SER A 128 4.21 18.89 -0.03
C SER A 128 5.55 19.30 0.57
N HIS A 129 6.39 18.31 0.87
CA HIS A 129 7.75 18.52 1.33
C HIS A 129 8.72 17.95 0.30
N ASP A 130 9.80 18.68 0.03
CA ASP A 130 10.91 18.22 -0.78
C ASP A 130 11.75 17.17 -0.03
N VAL A 131 12.62 16.47 -0.74
CA VAL A 131 13.62 15.54 -0.16
C VAL A 131 14.55 16.29 0.81
N PHE A 132 14.79 17.59 0.55
CA PHE A 132 15.56 18.48 1.41
C PHE A 132 14.74 19.13 2.54
N GLY A 133 13.45 18.80 2.68
CA GLY A 133 12.57 19.31 3.73
C GLY A 133 11.88 20.65 3.43
N THR A 134 12.19 21.30 2.31
CA THR A 134 11.52 22.54 1.87
C THR A 134 10.01 22.32 1.70
N LYS A 135 9.20 23.22 2.23
CA LYS A 135 7.74 23.12 2.19
C LYS A 135 7.18 23.86 0.96
N TYR A 136 6.50 23.13 0.08
CA TYR A 136 5.78 23.70 -1.06
C TYR A 136 4.28 23.73 -0.80
N GLY A 137 3.63 24.83 -1.21
CA GLY A 137 2.19 24.96 -1.26
C GLY A 137 1.71 24.99 -2.71
N ARG A 138 0.80 24.09 -3.09
CA ARG A 138 0.21 24.10 -4.44
C ARG A 138 -1.02 24.99 -4.46
N ILE A 139 -0.97 26.07 -5.24
CA ILE A 139 -2.12 26.93 -5.52
C ILE A 139 -2.78 26.41 -6.80
N HIS A 140 -4.06 26.09 -6.72
CA HIS A 140 -4.86 25.72 -7.88
C HIS A 140 -5.65 26.95 -8.34
N MET A 141 -5.06 27.72 -9.27
CA MET A 141 -5.76 28.86 -9.86
C MET A 141 -6.92 28.36 -10.72
N GLN A 142 -8.07 29.04 -10.60
CA GLN A 142 -9.19 28.80 -11.50
C GLN A 142 -8.84 29.32 -12.89
N LYS A 143 -9.41 28.71 -13.93
CA LYS A 143 -9.30 29.23 -15.29
C LYS A 143 -10.03 30.59 -15.35
N GLN A 144 -9.29 31.65 -15.63
CA GLN A 144 -9.85 32.99 -15.77
C GLN A 144 -10.46 33.15 -17.17
N ASP A 145 -11.76 33.39 -17.23
CA ASP A 145 -12.48 33.70 -18.46
C ASP A 145 -12.41 35.23 -18.72
N LEU A 146 -11.78 35.62 -19.82
CA LEU A 146 -11.56 37.01 -20.21
C LEU A 146 -12.54 37.51 -21.27
N ASP A 147 -13.44 36.66 -21.76
CA ASP A 147 -14.38 37.04 -22.82
C ASP A 147 -15.39 38.09 -22.33
N LYS A 148 -15.61 38.13 -21.01
CA LYS A 148 -16.44 39.15 -20.34
C LYS A 148 -15.69 40.45 -20.05
N LEU A 149 -14.38 40.51 -20.28
CA LEU A 149 -13.56 41.68 -19.97
C LEU A 149 -13.71 42.74 -21.08
N GLN A 150 -14.67 43.65 -20.91
CA GLN A 150 -14.76 44.80 -21.80
C GLN A 150 -13.67 45.83 -21.47
N THR A 151 -12.76 46.05 -22.40
CA THR A 151 -11.71 47.07 -22.27
C THR A 151 -12.28 48.47 -22.40
N ARG A 152 -11.58 49.46 -21.82
CA ARG A 152 -11.93 50.87 -21.94
C ARG A 152 -11.88 51.28 -23.42
N LYS A 153 -13.02 51.73 -23.96
CA LYS A 153 -13.13 52.21 -25.35
C LYS A 153 -12.47 53.58 -25.53
N MET A 154 -11.14 53.59 -25.59
CA MET A 154 -10.34 54.81 -25.82
C MET A 154 -10.67 55.43 -27.18
N LYS A 155 -10.55 56.76 -27.28
CA LYS A 155 -10.86 57.52 -28.50
C LYS A 155 -10.04 57.05 -29.72
N GLY A 156 -8.79 56.64 -29.51
CA GLY A 156 -7.91 56.12 -30.57
C GLY A 156 -8.27 54.73 -31.09
N LEU A 157 -9.02 53.93 -30.32
CA LEU A 157 -9.46 52.57 -30.72
C LEU A 157 -10.85 52.57 -31.37
N LYS A 158 -11.54 53.72 -31.39
CA LYS A 158 -12.82 53.87 -32.06
C LYS A 158 -12.55 54.08 -33.55
N LYS A 159 -12.99 53.14 -34.40
CA LYS A 159 -12.92 53.26 -35.86
C LYS A 159 -13.49 54.60 -36.31
N ARG A 160 -12.76 55.31 -37.17
CA ARG A 160 -13.24 56.55 -37.76
C ARG A 160 -14.24 56.22 -38.87
N PRO A 161 -15.23 57.09 -39.14
CA PRO A 161 -16.25 56.83 -40.16
C PRO A 161 -15.69 56.56 -41.57
N SER A 162 -14.49 57.06 -41.89
CA SER A 162 -13.81 56.83 -43.16
C SER A 162 -13.30 55.40 -43.36
N GLU A 163 -12.91 54.72 -42.27
CA GLU A 163 -12.32 53.36 -42.33
C GLU A 163 -13.40 52.26 -42.33
N LYS A 164 -14.60 52.54 -41.81
CA LYS A 164 -15.73 51.59 -41.80
C LYS A 164 -16.24 51.24 -43.20
N LYS A 165 -16.18 52.16 -44.16
CA LYS A 165 -16.70 51.94 -45.52
C LYS A 165 -15.91 50.93 -46.35
N THR A 166 -14.69 50.61 -45.93
CA THR A 166 -13.75 49.75 -46.67
C THR A 166 -13.81 48.27 -46.26
N GLU A 167 -14.43 47.92 -45.13
CA GLU A 167 -14.38 46.55 -44.58
C GLU A 167 -15.71 45.77 -44.62
N ASP A 168 -16.85 46.42 -44.86
CA ASP A 168 -18.17 45.75 -44.94
C ASP A 168 -18.37 44.93 -46.25
N GLY A 169 -17.28 44.53 -46.92
CA GLY A 169 -17.28 43.85 -48.23
C GLY A 169 -16.66 42.44 -48.25
N GLU A 170 -16.10 41.92 -47.15
CA GLU A 170 -15.52 40.57 -47.12
C GLU A 170 -16.12 39.69 -46.01
N ASP A 171 -17.17 38.94 -46.37
CA ASP A 171 -17.63 37.77 -45.63
C ASP A 171 -16.61 36.62 -45.79
N PRO A 172 -15.99 36.08 -44.73
CA PRO A 172 -15.23 34.85 -44.85
C PRO A 172 -16.20 33.67 -44.92
N LYS A 173 -16.37 33.14 -46.13
CA LYS A 173 -17.03 31.85 -46.38
C LYS A 173 -16.46 30.78 -45.45
N LYS A 174 -17.36 30.05 -44.80
CA LYS A 174 -17.10 28.80 -44.07
C LYS A 174 -16.25 27.86 -44.92
N LEU A 175 -15.00 27.63 -44.52
CA LEU A 175 -14.24 26.45 -44.92
C LEU A 175 -14.46 25.37 -43.86
N LYS A 176 -15.24 24.36 -44.24
CA LYS A 176 -15.23 23.04 -43.58
C LYS A 176 -13.88 22.39 -43.87
N LEU A 177 -13.18 21.96 -42.83
CA LEU A 177 -12.28 20.81 -42.89
C LEU A 177 -12.28 20.12 -41.53
N GLU A 178 -12.10 18.80 -41.58
CA GLU A 178 -12.21 17.80 -40.51
C GLU A 178 -11.42 18.10 -39.22
#